data_AF-A0A0L0F9V4-F1
#
_entry.id   AF-A0A0L0F9V4-F1
#
_cell.length_a   1.000
_cell.length_b   1.000
_cell.length_c   1.000
_cell.angle_alpha   90.00
_cell.angle_beta   90.00
_cell.angle_gamma   90.00
#
_symmetry.space_group_name_H-M   'P 1'
#
loop_
_entity.id
_entity.type
_entity.pdbx_description
1 polymer ?
#
loop_
_entity_poly.entity_id
_entity_poly.type
_entity_poly.pdbx_seq_one_letter_code
_entity_poly.pdbx_strand_id
1 'polypeptide(L)'
;HGADASPGSNINVLRVWDMNITGAGVVVTVVDDGLERNHPDLLQNYNAEASLDVNGNDDDPMPHYTKSNINKHGTRCAGEIAAVAGNNKYGQM
;
A
#
# COMPACT_ATOMS: atom_id res chain seq x y z
N HIS A 1 1.23 -18.42 7.25
CA HIS A 1 0.05 -18.18 6.40
C HIS A 1 0.40 -18.48 4.94
N GLY A 2 0.29 -19.74 4.50
CA GLY A 2 0.73 -20.10 3.14
C GLY A 2 0.24 -21.44 2.58
N ALA A 3 -0.65 -22.15 3.28
CA ALA A 3 -1.55 -23.10 2.61
C ALA A 3 -2.76 -22.22 2.23
N ASP A 4 -3.00 -21.86 0.97
CA ASP A 4 -3.98 -22.58 0.14
C ASP A 4 -3.87 -22.22 -1.38
N ALA A 5 -2.72 -21.76 -1.87
CA ALA A 5 -2.57 -21.43 -3.30
C ALA A 5 -2.29 -22.70 -4.13
N SER A 6 -3.09 -22.96 -5.17
CA SER A 6 -2.75 -23.99 -6.18
C SER A 6 -1.36 -23.69 -6.78
N PRO A 7 -0.53 -24.71 -7.06
CA PRO A 7 0.77 -24.51 -7.70
C PRO A 7 0.64 -23.65 -8.96
N GLY A 8 1.33 -22.50 -8.99
CA GLY A 8 1.27 -21.54 -10.12
C GLY A 8 0.27 -20.40 -9.98
N SER A 9 -0.56 -20.35 -8.93
CA SER A 9 -1.52 -19.25 -8.69
C SER A 9 -0.92 -18.13 -7.83
N ASN A 10 0.20 -17.54 -8.27
CA ASN A 10 0.82 -16.37 -7.64
C ASN A 10 1.55 -15.52 -8.69
N ILE A 11 1.97 -14.32 -8.32
CA ILE A 11 2.67 -13.40 -9.23
C ILE A 11 4.15 -13.73 -9.45
N ASN A 12 4.65 -14.84 -8.89
CA ASN A 12 6.03 -15.32 -9.01
C ASN A 12 7.10 -14.26 -8.63
N VAL A 13 6.80 -13.43 -7.63
CA VAL A 13 7.64 -12.28 -7.24
C VAL A 13 8.88 -12.66 -6.42
N LEU A 14 8.89 -13.82 -5.75
CA LEU A 14 9.98 -14.24 -4.85
C LEU A 14 11.35 -14.23 -5.54
N ARG A 15 11.43 -14.73 -6.78
CA ARG A 15 12.69 -14.76 -7.55
C ARG A 15 13.22 -13.35 -7.84
N VAL A 16 12.34 -12.36 -7.99
CA VAL A 16 12.71 -10.96 -8.25
C VAL A 16 13.26 -10.33 -6.96
N TRP A 17 12.66 -10.63 -5.83
CA TRP A 17 13.16 -10.21 -4.52
C TRP A 17 14.51 -10.86 -4.17
N ASP A 18 14.74 -12.13 -4.52
CA ASP A 18 16.05 -12.79 -4.36
C ASP A 18 17.17 -12.10 -5.16
N MET A 19 16.80 -11.35 -6.21
CA MET A 19 17.71 -10.51 -6.99
C MET A 19 17.90 -9.11 -6.40
N ASN A 20 17.37 -8.86 -5.19
CA ASN A 20 17.34 -7.57 -4.51
C ASN A 20 16.60 -6.46 -5.29
N ILE A 21 15.60 -6.85 -6.11
CA ILE A 21 14.74 -5.92 -6.85
C ILE A 21 13.42 -5.80 -6.09
N THR A 22 13.26 -4.72 -5.32
CA THR A 22 12.12 -4.53 -4.40
C THR A 22 11.20 -3.37 -4.78
N GLY A 23 11.54 -2.62 -5.83
CA GLY A 23 10.88 -1.34 -6.16
C GLY A 23 11.52 -0.13 -5.46
N ALA A 24 12.61 -0.30 -4.70
CA ALA A 24 13.34 0.81 -4.10
C ALA A 24 13.71 1.89 -5.12
N GLY A 25 13.38 3.15 -4.81
CA GLY A 25 13.58 4.30 -5.70
C GLY A 25 12.46 4.57 -6.71
N VAL A 26 11.45 3.68 -6.80
CA VAL A 26 10.24 3.91 -7.60
C VAL A 26 9.16 4.55 -6.73
N VAL A 27 8.48 5.56 -7.27
CA VAL A 27 7.33 6.22 -6.63
C VAL A 27 6.07 5.84 -7.41
N VAL A 28 5.03 5.44 -6.68
CA VAL A 28 3.72 5.07 -7.24
C VAL A 28 2.64 5.91 -6.56
N THR A 29 1.75 6.52 -7.34
CA THR A 29 0.58 7.24 -6.83
C THR A 29 -0.67 6.40 -7.03
N VAL A 30 -1.48 6.26 -5.97
CA VAL A 30 -2.81 5.64 -6.01
C VAL A 30 -3.85 6.74 -6.13
N VAL A 31 -4.59 6.77 -7.24
CA VAL A 31 -5.66 7.75 -7.49
C VAL A 31 -7.00 7.14 -7.09
N ASP A 32 -7.45 7.39 -5.86
CA ASP A 32 -8.58 6.70 -5.26
C ASP A 32 -9.29 7.53 -4.16
N ASP A 33 -9.91 6.88 -3.17
CA ASP A 33 -10.71 7.47 -2.09
C ASP A 33 -9.92 7.99 -0.86
N GLY A 34 -8.59 8.03 -0.97
CA GLY A 34 -7.67 8.48 0.08
C GLY A 34 -6.68 7.41 0.53
N LEU A 35 -5.69 7.85 1.30
CA LEU A 35 -4.59 7.04 1.79
C LEU A 35 -4.36 7.31 3.27
N GLU A 36 -4.52 6.29 4.11
CA GLU A 36 -4.20 6.37 5.53
C GLU A 36 -2.67 6.43 5.71
N ARG A 37 -2.08 7.62 5.51
CA ARG A 37 -0.63 7.85 5.46
C ARG A 37 0.11 7.49 6.76
N ASN A 38 -0.62 7.37 7.88
CA ASN A 38 -0.10 6.94 9.17
C ASN A 38 -0.37 5.46 9.47
N HIS A 39 -0.96 4.70 8.53
CA HIS A 39 -1.10 3.25 8.67
C HIS A 39 0.30 2.64 8.86
N PRO A 40 0.48 1.75 9.83
CA PRO A 40 1.82 1.32 10.21
C PRO A 40 2.57 0.49 9.15
N ASP A 41 1.86 -0.06 8.16
CA ASP A 41 2.45 -0.72 6.99
C ASP A 41 2.69 0.23 5.81
N LEU A 42 2.29 1.50 5.91
CA LEU A 42 2.46 2.48 4.83
C LEU A 42 3.35 3.64 5.24
N LEU A 43 3.40 3.97 6.54
CA LEU A 43 4.09 5.15 7.07
C LEU A 43 5.55 5.26 6.63
N GLN A 44 6.29 4.16 6.53
CA GLN A 44 7.71 4.19 6.13
C GLN A 44 7.91 4.36 4.61
N ASN A 45 6.91 4.01 3.80
CA ASN A 45 6.94 4.09 2.35
C ASN A 45 6.08 5.24 1.79
N TYR A 46 5.42 6.01 2.65
CA TYR A 46 4.61 7.16 2.26
C TYR A 46 5.48 8.28 1.69
N ASN A 47 5.04 8.87 0.57
CA ASN A 47 5.66 10.03 -0.03
C ASN A 47 4.64 11.17 -0.18
N ALA A 48 4.85 12.27 0.55
CA ALA A 48 3.99 13.44 0.51
C ALA A 48 4.01 14.16 -0.85
N GLU A 49 5.15 14.19 -1.54
CA GLU A 49 5.25 14.83 -2.87
C GLU A 49 4.48 14.07 -3.95
N ALA A 50 4.13 12.81 -3.69
CA ALA A 50 3.34 11.95 -4.58
C ALA A 50 1.85 11.93 -4.21
N SER A 51 1.43 12.77 -3.25
CA SER A 51 0.10 12.76 -2.65
C SER A 51 -0.57 14.12 -2.76
N LEU A 52 -1.89 14.12 -2.98
CA LEU A 52 -2.73 15.30 -3.04
C LEU A 52 -4.19 14.89 -2.79
N ASP A 53 -4.91 15.60 -1.93
CA ASP A 53 -6.37 15.52 -1.87
C ASP A 53 -6.99 16.55 -2.81
N VAL A 54 -7.40 16.08 -3.99
CA VAL A 54 -8.08 16.92 -4.99
C VAL A 54 -9.50 17.30 -4.55
N ASN A 55 -10.16 16.49 -3.71
CA ASN A 55 -11.51 16.76 -3.23
C ASN A 55 -11.52 17.82 -2.12
N GLY A 56 -10.54 17.75 -1.21
CA GLY A 56 -10.30 18.73 -0.14
C GLY A 56 -9.52 19.96 -0.59
N ASN A 57 -8.82 19.86 -1.72
CA ASN A 57 -7.89 20.87 -2.24
C ASN A 57 -6.77 21.21 -1.22
N ASP A 58 -6.15 20.17 -0.68
CA ASP A 58 -4.99 20.24 0.20
C ASP A 58 -4.04 19.04 0.00
N ASP A 59 -2.89 19.06 0.65
CA ASP A 59 -1.83 18.06 0.49
C ASP A 59 -1.97 16.85 1.46
N ASP A 60 -3.06 16.74 2.22
CA ASP A 60 -3.29 15.64 3.17
C ASP A 60 -4.26 14.59 2.59
N PRO A 61 -3.77 13.45 2.06
CA PRO A 61 -4.62 12.44 1.44
C PRO A 61 -5.39 11.58 2.46
N MET A 62 -5.40 11.93 3.76
CA MET A 62 -6.06 11.13 4.79
C MET A 62 -7.54 10.89 4.45
N PRO A 63 -8.00 9.63 4.48
CA PRO A 63 -9.37 9.31 4.09
C PRO A 63 -10.35 9.92 5.08
N HIS A 64 -11.43 10.50 4.56
CA HIS A 64 -12.54 10.94 5.40
C HIS A 64 -13.26 9.71 5.99
N TYR A 65 -13.09 9.46 7.29
CA TYR A 65 -13.76 8.33 7.94
C TYR A 65 -15.28 8.54 7.98
N THR A 66 -16.00 7.55 7.46
CA THR A 66 -17.46 7.48 7.53
C THR A 66 -17.89 6.27 8.35
N LYS A 67 -19.12 6.29 8.87
CA LYS A 67 -19.69 5.14 9.61
C LYS A 67 -19.72 3.86 8.77
N SER A 68 -19.85 3.98 7.46
CA SER A 68 -19.87 2.86 6.50
C SER A 68 -18.48 2.44 6.02
N ASN A 69 -17.42 3.16 6.43
CA ASN A 69 -16.03 2.90 6.05
C ASN A 69 -15.89 2.69 4.53
N ILE A 70 -16.35 3.67 3.76
CA ILE A 70 -16.34 3.62 2.29
C ILE A 70 -14.99 4.06 1.70
N ASN A 71 -14.29 4.98 2.37
CA ASN A 71 -13.03 5.57 1.92
C ASN A 71 -11.81 4.73 2.36
N LYS A 72 -11.82 3.45 2.02
CA LYS A 72 -10.79 2.47 2.47
C LYS A 72 -10.06 1.82 1.30
N HIS A 73 -10.51 2.08 0.08
CA HIS A 73 -10.06 1.37 -1.11
C HIS A 73 -8.63 1.77 -1.46
N GLY A 74 -8.31 3.06 -1.46
CA GLY A 74 -6.97 3.57 -1.73
C GLY A 74 -5.92 3.04 -0.74
N THR A 75 -6.26 2.97 0.55
CA THR A 75 -5.37 2.39 1.58
C THR A 75 -5.11 0.90 1.34
N ARG A 76 -6.11 0.14 0.89
CA ARG A 76 -5.95 -1.29 0.56
C ARG A 76 -5.07 -1.48 -0.68
N CYS A 77 -5.35 -0.73 -1.73
CA CYS A 77 -4.55 -0.76 -2.95
C CYS A 77 -3.09 -0.37 -2.69
N ALA A 78 -2.84 0.66 -1.87
CA ALA A 78 -1.49 1.03 -1.47
C ALA A 78 -0.78 -0.08 -0.69
N GLY A 79 -1.51 -0.82 0.16
CA GLY A 79 -0.98 -1.99 0.88
C GLY A 79 -0.53 -3.12 -0.04
N GLU A 80 -1.26 -3.37 -1.14
CA GLU A 80 -0.86 -4.36 -2.15
C GLU A 80 0.44 -3.98 -2.88
N ILE A 81 0.70 -2.68 -3.03
CA ILE A 81 1.85 -2.16 -3.77
C ILE A 81 3.09 -2.02 -2.88
N ALA A 82 2.94 -1.43 -1.70
CA ALA A 82 4.06 -0.90 -0.92
C ALA A 82 3.90 -1.07 0.59
N ALA A 83 3.20 -2.11 1.06
CA ALA A 83 3.22 -2.47 2.47
C ALA A 83 4.66 -2.74 2.95
N VAL A 84 4.99 -2.27 4.15
CA VAL A 84 6.30 -2.48 4.78
C VAL A 84 6.49 -3.96 5.12
N ALA A 85 7.48 -4.59 4.50
CA ALA A 85 7.87 -5.96 4.81
C ALA A 85 8.58 -6.05 6.18
N GLY A 86 8.45 -7.20 6.85
CA GLY A 86 9.22 -7.52 8.07
C GLY A 86 8.88 -6.73 9.34
N ASN A 87 7.79 -5.95 9.36
CA ASN A 87 7.39 -5.15 10.52
C ASN A 87 6.42 -5.87 11.50
N ASN A 88 6.04 -7.12 11.20
CA ASN A 88 5.14 -7.98 11.99
C ASN A 88 3.73 -7.42 12.28
N LYS A 89 3.20 -6.53 11.45
CA LYS A 89 1.86 -5.94 11.68
C LYS A 89 0.77 -6.51 10.79
N TYR A 90 0.89 -6.39 9.47
CA TYR A 90 -0.05 -6.98 8.51
C TYR A 90 0.68 -7.56 7.29
N GLY A 91 -0.09 -8.15 6.36
CA GLY A 91 0.34 -8.48 4.99
C GLY A 91 1.75 -9.05 4.80
N GLN A 92 2.19 -9.99 5.63
CA GLN A 92 3.58 -10.48 5.65
C GLN A 92 4.03 -10.94 4.24
N MET A 93 4.97 -10.17 3.66
CA MET A 93 5.80 -10.54 2.51
C MET A 93 7.15 -11.05 2.98
#